data_AF-A0A099LAY5-F1
#
_entry.id   AF-A0A099LAY5-F1
#
_cell.length_a   1.000
_cell.length_b   1.000
_cell.length_c   1.000
_cell.angle_alpha   90.00
_cell.angle_beta   90.00
_cell.angle_gamma   90.00
#
_symmetry.space_group_name_H-M   'P 1'
#
loop_
_entity.id
_entity.type
_entity.pdbx_description
1 polymer ?
#
loop_
_entity_poly.entity_id
_entity_poly.type
_entity_poly.pdbx_seq_one_letter_code
_entity_poly.pdbx_strand_id
1 'polypeptide(L)'
;MKHKILAYGLAMAMFLIGAAPASAGMIVTFNGDPLADIDMEGGNAVTLTISDMGEILDLNIAMMINNPYFPEDASITDMTITLSHNGTDVVLFNSTGNLQFGWMDILFDSEAAEEVDESDPLSWFGVKQPHGDLSDFYGMDISGDWVLSFMDNHFEDDGDMLYEWSLIAHLEGDHGGGGCDYDCCDNDCGGGGGGGNNQIPVPSTVLLFGLGMTALGLRRQNRSVAA
;
A
#
# COMPACT_ATOMS: atom_id res chain seq x y z
N MET A 1 49.50 23.54 -28.92
CA MET A 1 48.38 24.45 -29.25
C MET A 1 47.40 24.42 -28.09
N LYS A 2 47.09 25.60 -27.54
CA LYS A 2 46.30 25.81 -26.32
C LYS A 2 44.84 26.06 -26.72
N HIS A 3 43.89 25.27 -26.24
CA HIS A 3 42.45 25.57 -26.32
C HIS A 3 41.82 25.25 -24.95
N LYS A 4 41.75 26.25 -24.07
CA LYS A 4 40.58 27.07 -23.72
C LYS A 4 39.59 26.32 -22.80
N ILE A 5 39.77 26.56 -21.51
CA ILE A 5 38.85 26.21 -20.42
C ILE A 5 37.63 27.15 -20.51
N LEU A 6 36.43 26.58 -20.70
CA LEU A 6 35.16 27.27 -20.51
C LEU A 6 34.70 26.98 -19.07
N ALA A 7 34.86 27.96 -18.19
CA ALA A 7 34.29 27.92 -16.85
C ALA A 7 32.83 28.39 -16.92
N TYR A 8 31.89 27.46 -16.76
CA TYR A 8 30.50 27.79 -16.48
C TYR A 8 30.35 27.99 -14.97
N GLY A 9 30.11 29.24 -14.56
CA GLY A 9 29.74 29.56 -13.18
C GLY A 9 28.31 29.11 -12.92
N LEU A 10 28.15 28.03 -12.16
CA LEU A 10 26.86 27.60 -11.65
C LEU A 10 26.52 28.49 -10.44
N ALA A 11 25.48 29.32 -10.57
CA ALA A 11 24.96 30.12 -9.47
C ALA A 11 24.23 29.19 -8.49
N MET A 12 24.75 29.08 -7.26
CA MET A 12 24.12 28.33 -6.18
C MET A 12 23.04 29.21 -5.54
N ALA A 13 21.77 28.94 -5.87
CA ALA A 13 20.65 29.49 -5.12
C ALA A 13 20.40 28.58 -3.92
N MET A 14 20.86 29.00 -2.74
CA MET A 14 20.42 28.44 -1.46
C MET A 14 18.99 28.90 -1.21
N PHE A 15 18.03 28.03 -1.48
CA PHE A 15 16.67 28.17 -0.97
C PHE A 15 16.70 27.67 0.48
N LEU A 16 16.69 28.60 1.43
CA LEU A 16 16.41 28.29 2.83
C LEU A 16 14.91 28.00 2.94
N ILE A 17 14.51 26.78 2.59
CA ILE A 17 13.25 26.23 3.10
C ILE A 17 13.54 25.92 4.55
N GLY A 18 12.90 26.65 5.47
CA GLY A 18 12.82 26.21 6.85
C GLY A 18 12.16 24.84 6.84
N ALA A 19 12.94 23.79 7.04
CA ALA A 19 12.40 22.49 7.35
C ALA A 19 11.67 22.66 8.68
N ALA A 20 10.34 22.77 8.63
CA ALA A 20 9.55 22.30 9.75
C ALA A 20 10.06 20.88 10.06
N PRO A 21 10.25 20.52 11.33
CA PRO A 21 10.56 19.13 11.65
C PRO A 21 9.43 18.31 11.06
N ALA A 22 9.73 17.51 10.03
CA ALA A 22 8.82 16.46 9.60
C ALA A 22 8.64 15.59 10.84
N SER A 23 7.43 15.56 11.39
CA SER A 23 7.11 14.53 12.36
C SER A 23 7.43 13.19 11.70
N ALA A 24 8.22 12.38 12.38
CA ALA A 24 8.58 11.07 11.86
C ALA A 24 7.31 10.22 11.95
N GLY A 25 6.55 10.17 10.86
CA GLY A 25 5.42 9.29 10.76
C GLY A 25 5.82 7.83 10.90
N MET A 26 4.87 7.01 11.31
CA MET A 26 5.07 5.58 11.53
C MET A 26 4.36 4.82 10.41
N ILE A 27 5.07 3.90 9.76
CA ILE A 27 4.47 2.97 8.82
C ILE A 27 3.98 1.75 9.60
N VAL A 28 2.70 1.44 9.47
CA VAL A 28 2.03 0.30 10.12
C VAL A 28 1.29 -0.51 9.06
N THR A 29 1.22 -1.83 9.26
CA THR A 29 0.45 -2.75 8.42
C THR A 29 -0.67 -3.39 9.23
N PHE A 30 -1.89 -3.29 8.73
CA PHE A 30 -3.08 -3.92 9.30
C PHE A 30 -3.57 -5.00 8.33
N ASN A 31 -3.51 -6.26 8.76
CA ASN A 31 -3.94 -7.38 7.93
C ASN A 31 -5.43 -7.64 8.15
N GLY A 32 -6.17 -7.75 7.05
CA GLY A 32 -7.56 -8.18 7.11
C GLY A 32 -7.69 -9.69 6.94
N ASP A 33 -8.88 -10.20 7.24
CA ASP A 33 -9.19 -11.61 7.08
C ASP A 33 -9.43 -11.97 5.60
N PRO A 34 -9.12 -13.21 5.18
CA PRO A 34 -9.48 -13.70 3.85
C PRO A 34 -11.00 -13.85 3.69
N LEU A 35 -11.46 -13.90 2.44
CA LEU A 35 -12.86 -14.08 2.08
C LEU A 35 -12.98 -15.14 0.98
N ALA A 36 -13.74 -16.21 1.25
CA ALA A 36 -13.71 -17.44 0.45
C ALA A 36 -14.67 -17.46 -0.76
N ASP A 37 -15.45 -16.41 -0.96
CA ASP A 37 -16.48 -16.30 -2.01
C ASP A 37 -16.71 -14.80 -2.20
N ILE A 38 -15.99 -14.17 -3.12
CA ILE A 38 -16.05 -12.72 -3.35
C ILE A 38 -16.94 -12.33 -4.53
N ASP A 39 -17.33 -13.33 -5.31
CA ASP A 39 -18.20 -13.30 -6.48
C ASP A 39 -19.65 -13.72 -6.16
N MET A 40 -19.98 -13.86 -4.88
CA MET A 40 -21.35 -14.08 -4.42
C MET A 40 -22.37 -13.14 -5.08
N GLU A 41 -23.48 -13.69 -5.57
CA GLU A 41 -24.59 -12.92 -6.12
C GLU A 41 -25.04 -11.80 -5.16
N GLY A 42 -24.96 -10.55 -5.62
CA GLY A 42 -25.31 -9.37 -4.83
C GLY A 42 -24.15 -8.76 -4.04
N GLY A 43 -22.95 -9.30 -4.19
CA GLY A 43 -21.70 -8.83 -3.62
C GLY A 43 -21.41 -9.37 -2.22
N ASN A 44 -20.12 -9.36 -1.87
CA ASN A 44 -19.64 -9.75 -0.56
C ASN A 44 -18.67 -8.70 0.00
N ALA A 45 -18.40 -8.74 1.30
CA ALA A 45 -17.49 -7.80 1.93
C ALA A 45 -16.82 -8.40 3.17
N VAL A 46 -15.64 -7.87 3.48
CA VAL A 46 -14.89 -8.15 4.71
C VAL A 46 -14.62 -6.86 5.47
N THR A 47 -14.66 -6.93 6.80
CA THR A 47 -14.42 -5.78 7.68
C THR A 47 -13.15 -6.00 8.48
N LEU A 48 -12.29 -4.99 8.48
CA LEU A 48 -11.12 -4.87 9.34
C LEU A 48 -11.38 -3.76 10.37
N THR A 49 -11.46 -4.13 11.64
CA THR A 49 -11.63 -3.16 12.74
C THR A 49 -10.25 -2.79 13.31
N ILE A 50 -9.90 -1.51 13.22
CA ILE A 50 -8.64 -0.96 13.75
C ILE A 50 -8.93 -0.16 15.03
N SER A 51 -8.27 -0.52 16.13
CA SER A 51 -8.36 0.21 17.41
C SER A 51 -7.30 1.29 17.58
N ASP A 52 -6.23 1.20 16.80
CA ASP A 52 -5.13 2.16 16.83
C ASP A 52 -5.61 3.48 16.24
N MET A 53 -5.19 4.59 16.83
CA MET A 53 -5.53 5.95 16.38
C MET A 53 -4.33 6.57 15.66
N GLY A 54 -4.59 7.56 14.82
CA GLY A 54 -3.55 8.27 14.07
C GLY A 54 -4.07 8.83 12.77
N GLU A 55 -3.60 10.04 12.43
CA GLU A 55 -3.94 10.70 11.17
C GLU A 55 -3.22 10.01 10.00
N ILE A 56 -3.96 9.67 8.95
CA ILE A 56 -3.41 9.04 7.75
C ILE A 56 -2.68 10.09 6.91
N LEU A 57 -1.38 9.87 6.69
CA LEU A 57 -0.53 10.67 5.81
C LEU A 57 -0.34 10.04 4.42
N ASP A 58 -0.44 8.71 4.35
CA ASP A 58 -0.30 7.88 3.15
C ASP A 58 -1.03 6.56 3.40
N LEU A 59 -1.66 6.00 2.37
CA LEU A 59 -2.38 4.73 2.47
C LEU A 59 -2.22 3.92 1.20
N ASN A 60 -1.73 2.69 1.37
CA ASN A 60 -1.65 1.70 0.31
C ASN A 60 -2.42 0.44 0.69
N ILE A 61 -2.85 -0.32 -0.31
CA ILE A 61 -3.58 -1.58 -0.10
C ILE A 61 -2.88 -2.67 -0.87
N ALA A 62 -2.37 -3.68 -0.17
CA ALA A 62 -1.89 -4.90 -0.81
C ALA A 62 -3.01 -5.93 -0.82
N MET A 63 -3.17 -6.64 -1.94
CA MET A 63 -4.22 -7.63 -2.11
C MET A 63 -3.81 -8.77 -3.03
N MET A 64 -4.22 -9.99 -2.66
CA MET A 64 -4.16 -11.16 -3.52
C MET A 64 -5.55 -11.78 -3.68
N ILE A 65 -6.05 -11.80 -4.91
CA ILE A 65 -7.28 -12.49 -5.30
C ILE A 65 -6.92 -13.63 -6.23
N ASN A 66 -7.48 -14.80 -5.94
CA ASN A 66 -7.25 -16.06 -6.62
C ASN A 66 -5.78 -16.50 -6.58
N ASN A 67 -5.58 -17.78 -6.28
CA ASN A 67 -4.22 -18.28 -6.12
C ASN A 67 -3.56 -18.45 -7.50
N PRO A 68 -2.37 -17.87 -7.75
CA PRO A 68 -1.66 -18.05 -9.03
C PRO A 68 -1.39 -19.49 -9.43
N TYR A 69 -1.37 -20.40 -8.47
CA TYR A 69 -1.11 -21.82 -8.71
C TYR A 69 -2.33 -22.57 -9.26
N PHE A 70 -3.54 -22.00 -9.15
CA PHE A 70 -4.80 -22.59 -9.65
C PHE A 70 -5.62 -21.55 -10.46
N PRO A 71 -5.10 -21.08 -11.61
CA PRO A 71 -5.69 -19.96 -12.35
C PRO A 71 -6.88 -20.34 -13.25
N GLU A 72 -7.28 -21.61 -13.25
CA GLU A 72 -8.23 -22.17 -14.22
C GLU A 72 -9.71 -21.92 -13.88
N ASP A 73 -9.98 -21.47 -12.65
CA ASP A 73 -11.32 -21.21 -12.11
C ASP A 73 -11.43 -19.78 -11.53
N ALA A 74 -10.70 -18.82 -12.10
CA ALA A 74 -10.51 -17.49 -11.50
C ALA A 74 -10.96 -16.36 -12.46
N SER A 75 -11.99 -15.59 -12.11
CA SER A 75 -12.58 -14.54 -12.96
C SER A 75 -12.83 -13.22 -12.24
N ILE A 76 -11.78 -12.41 -12.07
CA ILE A 76 -11.91 -11.06 -11.48
C ILE A 76 -12.42 -9.98 -12.45
N THR A 77 -12.97 -10.36 -13.60
CA THR A 77 -13.03 -9.49 -14.79
C THR A 77 -14.34 -8.70 -14.95
N ASP A 78 -15.23 -8.86 -14.00
CA ASP A 78 -16.57 -8.30 -13.86
C ASP A 78 -16.78 -7.72 -12.46
N MET A 79 -15.70 -7.61 -11.69
CA MET A 79 -15.75 -7.19 -10.31
C MET A 79 -15.55 -5.67 -10.15
N THR A 80 -16.35 -5.08 -9.28
CA THR A 80 -16.07 -3.77 -8.68
C THR A 80 -15.59 -3.98 -7.26
N ILE A 81 -14.38 -3.51 -6.96
CA ILE A 81 -13.76 -3.58 -5.64
C ILE A 81 -13.72 -2.18 -5.04
N THR A 82 -14.29 -2.00 -3.85
CA THR A 82 -14.38 -0.69 -3.17
C THR A 82 -13.91 -0.81 -1.73
N LEU A 83 -13.04 0.12 -1.31
CA LEU A 83 -12.67 0.31 0.09
C LEU A 83 -13.50 1.45 0.69
N SER A 84 -14.10 1.19 1.84
CA SER A 84 -14.95 2.13 2.55
C SER A 84 -14.45 2.36 3.97
N HIS A 85 -14.41 3.62 4.39
CA HIS A 85 -14.10 4.00 5.76
C HIS A 85 -14.77 5.31 6.15
N ASN A 86 -15.46 5.32 7.30
CA ASN A 86 -16.13 6.51 7.85
C ASN A 86 -17.04 7.28 6.86
N GLY A 87 -17.64 6.56 5.91
CA GLY A 87 -18.55 7.13 4.90
C GLY A 87 -17.84 7.67 3.64
N THR A 88 -16.53 7.50 3.54
CA THR A 88 -15.75 7.71 2.32
C THR A 88 -15.57 6.38 1.60
N ASP A 89 -15.87 6.34 0.31
CA ASP A 89 -15.76 5.17 -0.54
C ASP A 89 -14.76 5.44 -1.67
N VAL A 90 -13.79 4.56 -1.86
CA VAL A 90 -12.80 4.61 -2.94
C VAL A 90 -12.86 3.32 -3.75
N VAL A 91 -13.14 3.47 -5.06
CA VAL A 91 -13.15 2.34 -5.99
C VAL A 91 -11.70 1.98 -6.34
N LEU A 92 -11.27 0.77 -6.00
CA LEU A 92 -9.91 0.30 -6.28
C LEU A 92 -9.80 -0.26 -7.69
N PHE A 93 -10.78 -1.07 -8.06
CA PHE A 93 -10.84 -1.83 -9.29
C PHE A 93 -12.28 -1.82 -9.81
N ASN A 94 -12.49 -1.64 -11.11
CA ASN A 94 -13.82 -1.66 -11.68
C ASN A 94 -13.79 -2.23 -13.10
N SER A 95 -14.06 -3.53 -13.22
CA SER A 95 -14.18 -4.19 -14.51
C SER A 95 -15.61 -4.53 -14.86
N THR A 96 -15.91 -4.56 -16.17
CA THR A 96 -17.27 -4.73 -16.71
C THR A 96 -17.44 -5.95 -17.61
N GLY A 97 -16.56 -6.94 -17.47
CA GLY A 97 -16.75 -8.28 -18.02
C GLY A 97 -16.44 -8.39 -19.51
N ASN A 98 -15.16 -8.45 -19.86
CA ASN A 98 -14.72 -8.74 -21.25
C ASN A 98 -13.53 -9.72 -21.34
N LEU A 99 -12.99 -10.16 -20.22
CA LEU A 99 -11.86 -11.09 -20.14
C LEU A 99 -12.35 -12.36 -19.45
N GLN A 100 -11.73 -13.52 -19.68
CA GLN A 100 -12.27 -14.80 -19.18
C GLN A 100 -11.43 -15.43 -18.07
N PHE A 101 -10.32 -14.81 -17.66
CA PHE A 101 -9.41 -15.37 -16.67
C PHE A 101 -8.61 -14.26 -15.98
N GLY A 102 -8.43 -14.37 -14.66
CA GLY A 102 -7.68 -13.40 -13.90
C GLY A 102 -7.38 -13.80 -12.46
N TRP A 103 -6.15 -13.57 -12.05
CA TRP A 103 -5.77 -13.49 -10.64
C TRP A 103 -5.06 -12.15 -10.44
N MET A 104 -5.05 -11.67 -9.20
CA MET A 104 -4.51 -10.37 -8.84
C MET A 104 -3.51 -10.51 -7.70
N ASP A 105 -2.38 -9.84 -7.82
CA ASP A 105 -1.37 -9.66 -6.76
C ASP A 105 -0.84 -8.23 -6.88
N ILE A 106 -1.58 -7.31 -6.27
CA ILE A 106 -1.49 -5.88 -6.53
C ILE A 106 -1.23 -5.11 -5.24
N LEU A 107 -0.49 -4.02 -5.37
CA LEU A 107 -0.37 -2.96 -4.39
C LEU A 107 -1.00 -1.70 -4.97
N PHE A 108 -2.18 -1.33 -4.50
CA PHE A 108 -2.81 -0.05 -4.82
C PHE A 108 -2.13 1.09 -4.05
N ASP A 109 -1.69 2.10 -4.78
CA ASP A 109 -0.96 3.28 -4.29
C ASP A 109 -1.36 4.48 -5.18
N SER A 110 -1.84 5.57 -4.58
CA SER A 110 -2.36 6.73 -5.34
C SER A 110 -1.25 7.49 -6.07
N GLU A 111 -0.02 7.36 -5.58
CA GLU A 111 1.18 7.98 -6.10
C GLU A 111 1.89 7.09 -7.13
N ALA A 112 1.35 5.89 -7.42
CA ALA A 112 1.86 5.00 -8.45
C ALA A 112 1.83 5.65 -9.84
N ALA A 113 2.83 5.35 -10.66
CA ALA A 113 2.97 5.97 -11.98
C ALA A 113 2.07 5.36 -13.06
N GLU A 114 1.58 4.14 -12.84
CA GLU A 114 0.77 3.38 -13.79
C GLU A 114 -0.59 3.08 -13.17
N GLU A 115 -1.66 3.50 -13.84
CA GLU A 115 -3.04 3.14 -13.49
C GLU A 115 -3.27 1.64 -13.65
N VAL A 116 -4.20 1.11 -12.86
CA VAL A 116 -4.75 -0.22 -13.10
C VAL A 116 -5.59 -0.18 -14.39
N ASP A 117 -5.30 -1.10 -15.31
CA ASP A 117 -6.06 -1.32 -16.53
C ASP A 117 -6.87 -2.61 -16.38
N GLU A 118 -8.18 -2.47 -16.23
CA GLU A 118 -9.15 -3.57 -16.11
C GLU A 118 -9.28 -4.41 -17.38
N SER A 119 -8.70 -3.95 -18.50
CA SER A 119 -8.67 -4.66 -19.78
C SER A 119 -7.33 -5.37 -20.07
N ASP A 120 -6.33 -5.21 -19.21
CA ASP A 120 -5.04 -5.90 -19.28
C ASP A 120 -4.73 -6.65 -17.98
N PRO A 121 -4.84 -7.99 -17.95
CA PRO A 121 -4.48 -8.78 -16.77
C PRO A 121 -3.05 -8.55 -16.27
N LEU A 122 -2.12 -8.15 -17.13
CA LEU A 122 -0.75 -7.82 -16.70
C LEU A 122 -0.70 -6.59 -15.81
N SER A 123 -1.74 -5.75 -15.85
CA SER A 123 -1.90 -4.61 -14.96
C SER A 123 -2.33 -4.99 -13.56
N TRP A 124 -2.70 -6.24 -13.27
CA TRP A 124 -3.18 -6.66 -11.95
C TRP A 124 -2.05 -7.15 -11.04
N PHE A 125 -0.81 -6.74 -11.38
CA PHE A 125 0.42 -7.13 -10.70
C PHE A 125 1.27 -5.92 -10.33
N GLY A 126 1.86 -5.99 -9.13
CA GLY A 126 2.79 -4.97 -8.65
C GLY A 126 2.09 -3.69 -8.19
N VAL A 127 2.80 -2.56 -8.25
CA VAL A 127 2.31 -1.28 -7.74
C VAL A 127 1.51 -0.54 -8.82
N LYS A 128 0.26 -0.18 -8.52
CA LYS A 128 -0.68 0.41 -9.47
C LYS A 128 -1.54 1.47 -8.81
N GLN A 129 -1.89 2.49 -9.59
CA GLN A 129 -2.84 3.50 -9.16
C GLN A 129 -4.26 2.93 -9.27
N PRO A 130 -5.07 2.97 -8.21
CA PRO A 130 -6.47 2.55 -8.26
C PRO A 130 -7.31 3.47 -9.18
N HIS A 131 -8.54 3.07 -9.50
CA HIS A 131 -9.45 3.96 -10.27
C HIS A 131 -9.84 5.22 -9.50
N GLY A 132 -10.09 5.07 -8.20
CA GLY A 132 -10.28 6.17 -7.25
C GLY A 132 -8.95 6.62 -6.65
N ASP A 133 -9.02 7.52 -5.67
CA ASP A 133 -7.84 8.10 -5.04
C ASP A 133 -7.81 7.74 -3.55
N LEU A 134 -6.82 6.97 -3.08
CA LEU A 134 -6.67 6.64 -1.67
C LEU A 134 -6.30 7.87 -0.83
N SER A 135 -5.83 8.96 -1.47
CA SER A 135 -5.63 10.23 -0.78
C SER A 135 -6.91 10.87 -0.26
N ASP A 136 -8.08 10.39 -0.70
CA ASP A 136 -9.37 10.76 -0.11
C ASP A 136 -9.47 10.37 1.38
N PHE A 137 -8.64 9.44 1.86
CA PHE A 137 -8.54 9.08 3.28
C PHE A 137 -7.50 9.91 4.05
N TYR A 138 -6.67 10.72 3.39
CA TYR A 138 -5.61 11.47 4.07
C TYR A 138 -6.22 12.52 5.02
N GLY A 139 -5.63 12.66 6.21
CA GLY A 139 -6.15 13.51 7.26
C GLY A 139 -7.28 12.89 8.10
N MET A 140 -7.78 11.69 7.72
CA MET A 140 -8.71 10.93 8.55
C MET A 140 -7.96 10.15 9.63
N ASP A 141 -8.67 9.80 10.71
CA ASP A 141 -8.12 8.90 11.71
C ASP A 141 -8.23 7.44 11.22
N ILE A 142 -7.17 6.64 11.39
CA ILE A 142 -7.12 5.24 10.95
C ILE A 142 -8.07 4.31 11.74
N SER A 143 -8.51 4.72 12.93
CA SER A 143 -9.36 3.89 13.79
C SER A 143 -10.78 3.72 13.26
N GLY A 144 -11.36 2.57 13.54
CA GLY A 144 -12.72 2.22 13.14
C GLY A 144 -12.75 1.07 12.15
N ASP A 145 -13.92 0.93 11.51
CA ASP A 145 -14.16 -0.14 10.56
C ASP A 145 -13.74 0.28 9.16
N TRP A 146 -12.91 -0.56 8.55
CA TRP A 146 -12.56 -0.53 7.14
C TRP A 146 -13.26 -1.68 6.44
N VAL A 147 -14.08 -1.36 5.44
CA VAL A 147 -14.87 -2.36 4.72
C VAL A 147 -14.31 -2.49 3.31
N LEU A 148 -13.82 -3.67 2.97
CA LEU A 148 -13.46 -4.01 1.60
C LEU A 148 -14.63 -4.80 0.99
N SER A 149 -15.22 -4.24 -0.06
CA SER A 149 -16.39 -4.79 -0.73
C SER A 149 -16.09 -5.21 -2.15
N PHE A 150 -16.73 -6.28 -2.56
CA PHE A 150 -16.64 -6.92 -3.86
C PHE A 150 -18.06 -7.01 -4.41
N MET A 151 -18.27 -6.44 -5.59
CA MET A 151 -19.53 -6.55 -6.32
C MET A 151 -19.23 -7.24 -7.63
N ASP A 152 -19.73 -8.45 -7.79
CA ASP A 152 -19.72 -9.13 -9.07
C ASP A 152 -20.86 -8.60 -9.96
N ASN A 153 -20.50 -8.14 -11.16
CA ASN A 153 -21.43 -7.67 -12.17
C ASN A 153 -21.79 -8.76 -13.21
N HIS A 154 -21.15 -9.93 -13.11
CA HIS A 154 -21.59 -11.19 -13.68
C HIS A 154 -22.26 -12.02 -12.58
N PHE A 155 -22.93 -13.11 -12.93
CA PHE A 155 -23.76 -13.87 -11.96
C PHE A 155 -23.50 -15.37 -12.06
N GLU A 156 -22.36 -15.74 -12.64
CA GLU A 156 -21.85 -17.10 -12.58
C GLU A 156 -20.88 -17.11 -11.39
N ASP A 157 -21.28 -17.75 -10.29
CA ASP A 157 -20.44 -17.98 -9.11
C ASP A 157 -19.29 -18.91 -9.53
N ASP A 158 -18.15 -18.30 -9.81
CA ASP A 158 -16.94 -18.90 -10.36
C ASP A 158 -16.03 -19.46 -9.24
N GLY A 159 -16.29 -19.06 -7.99
CA GLY A 159 -15.57 -19.50 -6.79
C GLY A 159 -14.35 -18.65 -6.47
N ASP A 160 -14.39 -17.36 -6.80
CA ASP A 160 -13.31 -16.42 -6.57
C ASP A 160 -13.07 -16.18 -5.06
N MET A 161 -11.80 -16.05 -4.68
CA MET A 161 -11.39 -15.92 -3.28
C MET A 161 -10.38 -14.79 -3.06
N LEU A 162 -10.62 -14.00 -2.02
CA LEU A 162 -9.63 -13.11 -1.42
C LEU A 162 -8.73 -13.94 -0.49
N TYR A 163 -7.48 -14.14 -0.90
CA TYR A 163 -6.50 -14.92 -0.13
C TYR A 163 -5.83 -14.10 0.96
N GLU A 164 -5.46 -12.87 0.65
CA GLU A 164 -4.83 -11.95 1.60
C GLU A 164 -5.12 -10.50 1.19
N TRP A 165 -5.24 -9.63 2.20
CA TRP A 165 -5.21 -8.20 1.99
C TRP A 165 -4.70 -7.47 3.24
N SER A 166 -4.15 -6.29 3.03
CA SER A 166 -3.68 -5.44 4.12
C SER A 166 -3.74 -3.96 3.77
N LEU A 167 -3.98 -3.14 4.78
CA LEU A 167 -3.76 -1.71 4.74
C LEU A 167 -2.34 -1.41 5.20
N ILE A 168 -1.59 -0.65 4.41
CA ILE A 168 -0.25 -0.17 4.74
C ILE A 168 -0.36 1.35 4.89
N ALA A 169 -0.43 1.80 6.13
CA ALA A 169 -0.67 3.20 6.46
C ALA A 169 0.61 3.86 6.95
N HIS A 170 0.92 5.04 6.41
CA HIS A 170 1.82 5.98 7.05
C HIS A 170 0.97 6.89 7.93
N LEU A 171 1.11 6.74 9.24
CA LEU A 171 0.39 7.54 10.20
C LEU A 171 1.26 8.71 10.65
N GLU A 172 0.64 9.84 10.94
CA GLU A 172 1.33 10.89 11.67
C GLU A 172 1.88 10.29 12.96
N GLY A 173 3.19 10.41 13.12
CA GLY A 173 3.86 9.88 14.30
C GLY A 173 3.23 10.54 15.50
N ASP A 174 2.87 9.74 16.50
CA ASP A 174 2.33 10.23 17.77
C ASP A 174 3.15 11.43 18.22
N HIS A 175 2.60 12.63 18.01
CA HIS A 175 3.13 13.84 18.59
C HIS A 175 2.77 13.76 20.06
N GLY A 176 3.46 12.88 20.81
CA GLY A 176 3.10 12.45 22.15
C GLY A 176 2.22 13.46 22.87
N GLY A 177 0.92 13.23 22.86
CA GLY A 177 -0.05 14.20 23.34
C GLY A 177 -1.48 13.68 23.19
N GLY A 178 -2.29 13.48 24.24
CA GLY A 178 -2.25 14.16 25.52
C GLY A 178 -2.92 13.36 26.63
N GLY A 179 -2.12 13.13 27.66
CA GLY A 179 -2.55 12.82 29.03
C GLY A 179 -1.60 13.43 30.05
N CYS A 180 -0.79 14.42 29.68
CA CYS A 180 -0.32 15.42 30.63
C CYS A 180 -0.78 16.79 30.15
N ASP A 181 -1.60 17.36 31.02
CA ASP A 181 -2.04 18.73 31.07
C ASP A 181 -0.90 19.71 30.74
N TYR A 182 -1.25 20.92 30.31
CA TYR A 182 -0.36 22.03 30.00
C TYR A 182 0.43 22.56 31.23
N ASP A 183 0.69 21.71 32.23
CA ASP A 183 1.28 22.01 33.54
C ASP A 183 2.28 20.94 34.02
N CYS A 184 3.23 20.55 33.17
CA CYS A 184 4.50 19.97 33.64
C CYS A 184 5.70 20.72 33.03
N CYS A 185 5.69 22.03 33.25
CA CYS A 185 6.83 22.92 33.13
C CYS A 185 7.69 22.93 34.41
N ASP A 186 7.62 21.89 35.25
CA ASP A 186 8.41 21.80 36.48
C ASP A 186 8.95 20.37 36.69
N ASN A 187 10.05 20.07 36.01
CA ASN A 187 11.18 19.20 36.43
C ASN A 187 10.98 17.91 37.26
N ASP A 188 9.79 17.29 37.35
CA ASP A 188 9.57 16.16 38.27
C ASP A 188 8.84 14.95 37.66
N CYS A 189 9.22 14.55 36.44
CA CYS A 189 8.84 13.23 35.90
C CYS A 189 9.94 12.19 36.15
N GLY A 190 10.07 11.76 37.42
CA GLY A 190 10.97 10.70 37.83
C GLY A 190 10.46 9.30 37.50
N GLY A 191 11.16 8.60 36.60
CA GLY A 191 11.53 7.19 36.74
C GLY A 191 10.57 6.09 36.26
N GLY A 192 11.08 5.17 35.46
CA GLY A 192 10.56 3.80 35.33
C GLY A 192 10.75 3.20 33.94
N GLY A 193 11.80 2.39 33.76
CA GLY A 193 12.11 1.74 32.48
C GLY A 193 11.28 0.50 32.14
N GLY A 194 11.36 0.13 30.86
CA GLY A 194 10.85 -1.10 30.23
C GLY A 194 10.46 -0.75 28.78
N GLY A 195 11.20 -1.08 27.73
CA GLY A 195 11.70 -2.42 27.40
C GLY A 195 10.67 -3.07 26.47
N GLY A 196 10.81 -2.86 25.16
CA GLY A 196 9.84 -3.36 24.18
C GLY A 196 10.13 -2.89 22.76
N ASN A 197 11.31 -3.19 22.25
CA ASN A 197 11.63 -3.12 20.82
C ASN A 197 10.83 -4.22 20.09
N ASN A 198 9.56 -3.96 19.83
CA ASN A 198 8.78 -4.66 18.81
C ASN A 198 9.21 -4.11 17.45
N GLN A 199 10.38 -4.55 17.01
CA GLN A 199 10.64 -4.60 15.58
C GLN A 199 9.66 -5.65 15.05
N ILE A 200 8.54 -5.18 14.52
CA ILE A 200 7.49 -6.02 13.95
C ILE A 200 8.16 -6.88 12.87
N PRO A 201 8.06 -8.22 12.94
CA PRO A 201 8.49 -9.06 11.84
C PRO A 201 7.58 -8.77 10.64
N VAL A 202 8.05 -7.91 9.74
CA VAL A 202 7.49 -7.78 8.40
C VAL A 202 7.51 -9.16 7.74
N PRO A 203 6.40 -9.63 7.17
CA PRO A 203 6.38 -10.83 6.34
C PRO A 203 7.45 -10.71 5.25
N SER A 204 8.16 -11.80 4.98
CA SER A 204 9.30 -11.84 4.05
C SER A 204 8.97 -11.41 2.61
N THR A 205 7.70 -11.21 2.27
CA THR A 205 7.21 -10.73 0.97
C THR A 205 7.14 -9.20 0.86
N VAL A 206 6.97 -8.46 1.96
CA VAL A 206 6.82 -6.99 1.93
C VAL A 206 8.17 -6.27 1.87
N LEU A 207 9.27 -6.89 2.35
CA LEU A 207 10.61 -6.30 2.33
C LEU A 207 11.29 -6.27 0.96
N LEU A 208 10.73 -6.90 -0.08
CA LEU A 208 11.39 -6.99 -1.39
C LEU A 208 11.03 -5.86 -2.36
N PHE A 209 9.99 -5.06 -2.10
CA PHE A 209 9.47 -4.14 -3.12
C PHE A 209 9.66 -2.64 -2.83
N GLY A 210 10.06 -2.25 -1.62
CA GLY A 210 10.28 -0.82 -1.27
C GLY A 210 11.70 -0.27 -1.45
N LEU A 211 12.73 -1.11 -1.57
CA LEU A 211 14.13 -0.67 -1.70
C LEU A 211 14.95 -1.63 -2.57
N GLY A 212 14.94 -1.45 -3.89
CA GLY A 212 16.04 -1.97 -4.71
C GLY A 212 15.70 -2.50 -6.09
N MET A 213 15.36 -1.62 -7.03
CA MET A 213 15.66 -1.84 -8.46
C MET A 213 16.59 -0.75 -9.00
N THR A 214 17.65 -0.46 -8.24
CA THR A 214 18.80 0.31 -8.74
C THR A 214 20.14 -0.26 -8.26
N ALA A 215 20.32 -1.59 -8.21
CA ALA A 215 21.67 -2.21 -8.25
C ALA A 215 21.61 -3.75 -8.20
N LEU A 216 21.42 -4.40 -9.35
CA LEU A 216 21.99 -5.74 -9.55
C LEU A 216 22.44 -5.94 -11.01
N GLY A 217 23.23 -4.98 -11.49
CA GLY A 217 24.23 -5.29 -12.49
C GLY A 217 25.49 -5.80 -11.80
N LEU A 218 25.76 -7.12 -11.84
CA LEU A 218 27.13 -7.64 -11.97
C LEU A 218 27.18 -9.14 -12.31
N ARG A 219 27.71 -9.38 -13.53
CA ARG A 219 28.47 -10.54 -14.03
C ARG A 219 27.75 -11.87 -14.29
N ARG A 220 27.33 -11.98 -15.55
CA ARG A 220 27.46 -13.17 -16.41
C ARG A 220 28.81 -13.87 -16.16
N GLN A 221 28.80 -14.98 -15.41
CA GLN A 221 29.96 -15.89 -15.39
C GLN A 221 29.91 -16.78 -16.62
N ASN A 222 30.91 -16.60 -17.49
CA ASN A 222 31.25 -17.52 -18.55
C ASN A 222 31.49 -18.92 -17.95
N ARG A 223 30.64 -19.89 -18.28
CA ARG A 223 31.05 -21.29 -18.28
C ARG A 223 31.72 -21.59 -19.62
N SER A 224 33.04 -21.62 -19.61
CA SER A 224 33.83 -22.30 -20.63
C SER A 224 33.49 -23.78 -20.58
N VAL A 225 32.97 -24.31 -21.68
CA VAL A 225 32.88 -25.75 -21.93
C VAL A 225 34.30 -26.22 -22.18
N ALA A 226 34.78 -27.14 -21.35
CA ALA A 226 35.99 -27.90 -21.61
C ALA A 226 35.65 -29.06 -22.56
N ALA A 227 36.31 -29.07 -23.71
CA ALA A 227 36.74 -30.24 -24.46
C ALA A 227 38.08 -29.88 -25.12
#